data_AF-A0A183I2U5-F1
#
_entry.id   AF-A0A183I2U5-F1
#
_cell.length_a   1.000
_cell.length_b   1.000
_cell.length_c   1.000
_cell.angle_alpha   90.00
_cell.angle_beta   90.00
_cell.angle_gamma   90.00
#
_symmetry.space_group_name_H-M   'P 1'
#
loop_
_entity.id
_entity.type
_entity.pdbx_description
1 polymer ?
#
loop_
_entity_poly.entity_id
_entity_poly.type
_entity_poly.pdbx_seq_one_letter_code
_entity_poly.pdbx_strand_id
1 'polypeptide(L)'
;MNNDNSNVSSSSSSNRDNVNKTNKSFRRRRTTSFGKLSQFLQTGSILGDAGSIQSALLDLSAIGKLMTKITESQRRGVESLTVWAHNASNAAIDDVMQQTRQLYEIFIDKELQFVRQYTHYVQV
;
A
#
# COMPACT_ATOMS: atom_id res chain seq x y z
N MET A 1 45.75 -44.52 -6.47
CA MET A 1 44.37 -44.94 -6.14
C MET A 1 44.47 -45.85 -4.94
N ASN A 2 43.99 -45.42 -3.78
CA ASN A 2 43.81 -46.22 -2.56
C ASN A 2 42.94 -45.40 -1.59
N ASN A 3 41.76 -45.90 -1.26
CA ASN A 3 41.33 -46.29 0.08
C ASN A 3 39.81 -46.25 0.20
N ASP A 4 39.25 -47.45 0.34
CA ASP A 4 38.24 -47.86 1.32
C ASP A 4 37.34 -46.77 1.92
N ASN A 5 36.03 -46.92 1.72
CA ASN A 5 35.17 -46.80 2.89
C ASN A 5 33.92 -47.67 2.81
N SER A 6 33.62 -48.25 3.96
CA SER A 6 32.68 -49.31 4.24
C SER A 6 31.24 -48.82 4.39
N ASN A 7 30.35 -49.76 4.09
CA ASN A 7 28.91 -49.72 4.23
C ASN A 7 28.51 -49.79 5.72
N VAL A 8 27.80 -48.80 6.27
CA VAL A 8 27.03 -48.95 7.52
C VAL A 8 25.77 -48.07 7.50
N SER A 9 24.62 -48.72 7.48
CA SER A 9 23.32 -48.15 7.83
C SER A 9 23.25 -47.88 9.34
N SER A 10 22.72 -46.72 9.74
CA SER A 10 22.36 -46.47 11.15
C SER A 10 21.03 -45.71 11.24
N SER A 11 20.04 -46.43 11.73
CA SER A 11 18.82 -45.93 12.35
C SER A 11 19.14 -45.25 13.70
N SER A 12 18.53 -44.11 14.00
CA SER A 12 18.28 -43.73 15.40
C SER A 12 17.12 -42.74 15.52
N SER A 13 16.15 -43.12 16.34
CA SER A 13 15.04 -42.32 16.85
C SER A 13 15.53 -41.40 17.96
N SER A 14 14.89 -40.23 18.13
CA SER A 14 14.75 -39.61 19.46
C SER A 14 13.62 -38.58 19.49
N ASN A 15 12.63 -38.87 20.33
CA ASN A 15 11.70 -37.91 20.91
C ASN A 15 12.48 -36.80 21.63
N ARG A 16 12.17 -35.53 21.35
CA ARG A 16 12.36 -34.41 22.28
C ARG A 16 11.27 -33.33 22.08
N ASP A 17 10.30 -33.38 22.99
CA ASP A 17 9.84 -32.26 23.83
C ASP A 17 9.46 -30.92 23.19
N ASN A 18 8.14 -30.79 23.04
CA ASN A 18 7.30 -29.68 23.51
C ASN A 18 8.04 -28.51 24.20
N VAL A 19 8.32 -27.43 23.45
CA VAL A 19 8.66 -26.12 24.00
C VAL A 19 7.88 -25.01 23.29
N ASN A 20 6.90 -24.48 24.02
CA ASN A 20 6.40 -23.10 24.01
C ASN A 20 5.85 -22.48 22.71
N LYS A 21 4.51 -22.39 22.71
CA LYS A 21 3.74 -21.12 22.65
C LYS A 21 4.44 -19.94 21.94
N THR A 22 4.14 -19.78 20.66
CA THR A 22 3.91 -18.43 20.11
C THR A 22 2.54 -18.39 19.45
N ASN A 23 1.55 -18.12 20.31
CA ASN A 23 0.21 -17.71 19.91
C ASN A 23 0.30 -16.34 19.21
N LYS A 24 0.65 -16.33 17.92
CA LYS A 24 0.40 -15.19 17.05
C LYS A 24 -0.85 -15.52 16.27
N SER A 25 -1.99 -14.98 16.72
CA SER A 25 -3.16 -14.91 15.86
C SER A 25 -2.74 -14.12 14.62
N PHE A 26 -2.67 -14.80 13.47
CA PHE A 26 -2.57 -14.11 12.19
C PHE A 26 -3.85 -13.30 12.06
N ARG A 27 -3.78 -12.04 12.50
CA ARG A 27 -4.87 -11.09 12.35
C ARG A 27 -4.99 -10.84 10.85
N ARG A 28 -5.83 -11.64 10.20
CA ARG A 28 -6.16 -11.58 8.78
C ARG A 28 -6.52 -10.12 8.48
N ARG A 29 -5.59 -9.38 7.88
CA ARG A 29 -5.84 -8.02 7.41
C ARG A 29 -6.81 -8.15 6.25
N ARG A 30 -8.10 -7.96 6.54
CA ARG A 30 -9.15 -7.91 5.52
C ARG A 30 -8.82 -6.75 4.59
N THR A 31 -8.36 -7.06 3.39
CA THR A 31 -8.36 -6.11 2.28
C THR A 31 -9.84 -5.88 1.95
N THR A 32 -10.32 -4.65 2.14
CA THR A 32 -11.64 -4.26 1.65
C THR A 32 -11.55 -4.28 0.12
N SER A 33 -12.13 -5.31 -0.50
CA SER A 33 -12.26 -5.38 -1.95
C SER A 33 -12.99 -4.13 -2.44
N PHE A 34 -12.50 -3.54 -3.54
CA PHE A 34 -13.10 -2.39 -4.22
C PHE A 34 -14.62 -2.58 -4.49
N GLY A 35 -15.10 -3.82 -4.58
CA GLY A 35 -16.51 -4.14 -4.75
C GLY A 35 -17.44 -3.76 -3.60
N LYS A 36 -16.93 -3.37 -2.41
CA LYS A 36 -17.77 -2.85 -1.32
C LYS A 36 -18.00 -1.33 -1.38
N LEU A 37 -17.27 -0.62 -2.24
CA LEU A 37 -17.46 0.81 -2.44
C LEU A 37 -18.66 1.09 -3.35
N SER A 38 -18.93 0.23 -4.33
CA SER A 38 -20.08 0.40 -5.25
C SER A 38 -21.42 0.45 -4.52
N GLN A 39 -21.56 -0.29 -3.43
CA GLN A 39 -22.77 -0.33 -2.62
C GLN A 39 -22.97 0.95 -1.80
N PHE A 40 -21.89 1.63 -1.41
CA PHE A 40 -21.96 2.93 -0.74
C PHE A 40 -22.42 4.03 -1.70
N LEU A 41 -22.02 3.96 -2.98
CA LEU A 41 -22.43 4.92 -4.02
C LEU A 41 -23.89 4.70 -4.47
N GLN A 42 -24.41 3.47 -4.40
CA GLN A 42 -25.75 3.13 -4.89
C GLN A 42 -26.91 3.45 -3.93
N THR A 43 -26.66 3.74 -2.66
CA THR A 43 -27.76 3.88 -1.66
C THR A 43 -28.43 5.26 -1.67
N GLY A 44 -28.07 6.17 -2.58
CA GLY A 44 -28.64 7.53 -2.68
C GLY A 44 -29.86 7.69 -3.61
N SER A 45 -30.28 6.65 -4.33
CA SER A 45 -31.29 6.77 -5.41
C SER A 45 -32.73 6.51 -4.96
N ILE A 46 -33.22 7.17 -3.90
CA ILE A 46 -34.65 7.13 -3.54
C ILE A 46 -35.17 8.52 -3.12
N LEU A 47 -35.05 9.53 -3.99
CA LEU A 47 -36.02 10.64 -4.16
C LEU A 47 -35.54 11.58 -5.27
N GLY A 48 -36.45 12.01 -6.14
CA GLY A 48 -36.20 12.60 -7.45
C GLY A 48 -35.18 13.75 -7.53
N ASP A 49 -34.52 13.81 -8.69
CA ASP A 49 -33.66 14.84 -9.31
C ASP A 49 -32.58 15.54 -8.43
N ALA A 50 -32.92 15.97 -7.23
CA ALA A 50 -31.99 16.43 -6.20
C ALA A 50 -31.12 15.30 -5.61
N GLY A 51 -31.62 14.06 -5.58
CA GLY A 51 -30.87 12.89 -5.09
C GLY A 51 -29.64 12.56 -5.93
N SER A 52 -29.70 12.80 -7.25
CA SER A 52 -28.59 12.56 -8.19
C SER A 52 -27.47 13.60 -8.06
N ILE A 53 -27.81 14.86 -7.82
CA ILE A 53 -26.82 15.94 -7.63
C ILE A 53 -26.16 15.76 -6.26
N GLN A 54 -26.94 15.47 -5.23
CA GLN A 54 -26.40 15.22 -3.90
C GLN A 54 -25.47 13.99 -3.87
N SER A 55 -25.84 12.90 -4.56
CA SER A 55 -24.95 11.74 -4.69
C SER A 55 -23.69 12.08 -5.48
N ALA A 56 -23.80 12.84 -6.58
CA ALA A 56 -22.64 13.30 -7.32
C ALA A 56 -21.69 14.15 -6.46
N LEU A 57 -22.21 15.11 -5.69
CA LEU A 57 -21.39 15.93 -4.78
C LEU A 57 -20.71 15.10 -3.69
N LEU A 58 -21.39 14.08 -3.17
CA LEU A 58 -20.81 13.13 -2.21
C LEU A 58 -19.69 12.30 -2.85
N ASP A 59 -19.89 11.83 -4.09
CA ASP A 59 -18.90 11.08 -4.85
C ASP A 59 -17.67 11.94 -5.17
N LEU A 60 -17.89 13.17 -5.62
CA LEU A 60 -16.83 14.16 -5.84
C LEU A 60 -16.04 14.42 -4.53
N SER A 61 -16.72 14.56 -3.39
CA SER A 61 -16.05 14.69 -2.08
C SER A 61 -15.22 13.45 -1.73
N ALA A 62 -15.73 12.25 -2.01
CA ALA A 62 -15.03 11.00 -1.77
C ALA A 62 -13.78 10.87 -2.67
N ILE A 63 -13.87 11.31 -3.93
CA ILE A 63 -12.75 11.35 -4.88
C ILE A 63 -11.64 12.28 -4.38
N GLY A 64 -11.96 13.48 -3.89
CA GLY A 64 -10.96 14.39 -3.33
C GLY A 64 -10.20 13.79 -2.14
N LYS A 65 -10.92 13.10 -1.24
CA LYS A 65 -10.31 12.37 -0.10
C LYS A 65 -9.45 11.20 -0.56
N LEU A 66 -9.90 10.46 -1.56
CA LEU A 66 -9.16 9.34 -2.13
C LEU A 66 -7.86 9.82 -2.78
N MET A 67 -7.93 10.87 -3.60
CA MET A 67 -6.77 11.45 -4.27
C MET A 67 -5.74 11.95 -3.24
N THR A 68 -6.17 12.66 -2.19
CA THR A 68 -5.28 13.04 -1.07
C THR A 68 -4.54 11.85 -0.47
N LYS A 69 -5.23 10.73 -0.26
CA LYS A 69 -4.63 9.50 0.31
C LYS A 69 -3.65 8.84 -0.66
N ILE A 70 -3.95 8.84 -1.96
CA ILE A 70 -3.06 8.30 -2.99
C ILE A 70 -1.77 9.11 -3.03
N THR A 71 -1.86 10.43 -3.10
CA THR A 71 -0.72 11.34 -3.10
C THR A 71 0.15 11.15 -1.85
N GLU A 72 -0.46 11.07 -0.66
CA GLU A 72 0.27 10.81 0.59
C GLU A 72 0.94 9.43 0.61
N SER A 73 0.31 8.42 0.01
CA SER A 73 0.90 7.09 -0.14
C SER A 73 2.08 7.09 -1.10
N GLN A 74 2.00 7.83 -2.21
CA GLN A 74 3.09 7.98 -3.16
C GLN A 74 4.29 8.68 -2.51
N ARG A 75 4.05 9.75 -1.73
CA ARG A 75 5.09 10.44 -0.95
C ARG A 75 5.90 9.49 -0.07
N ARG A 76 5.21 8.71 0.76
CA ARG A 76 5.85 7.73 1.65
C ARG A 76 6.55 6.60 0.87
N GLY A 77 5.98 6.21 -0.26
CA GLY A 77 6.58 5.21 -1.16
C GLY A 77 7.92 5.67 -1.71
N VAL A 78 7.99 6.91 -2.20
CA VAL A 78 9.22 7.53 -2.73
C VAL A 78 10.26 7.73 -1.64
N GLU A 79 9.85 8.16 -0.44
CA GLU A 79 10.74 8.23 0.72
C GLU A 79 11.37 6.88 1.05
N SER A 80 10.55 5.82 1.04
CA SER A 80 11.02 4.45 1.29
C SER A 80 11.97 3.95 0.21
N LEU A 81 11.69 4.27 -1.06
CA LEU A 81 12.55 3.97 -2.20
C LEU A 81 13.90 4.68 -2.11
N THR A 82 13.91 5.94 -1.67
CA THR A 82 15.14 6.73 -1.48
C THR A 82 16.01 6.10 -0.39
N VAL A 83 15.42 5.72 0.74
CA VAL A 83 16.15 5.03 1.82
C VAL A 83 16.70 3.68 1.35
N TRP A 84 15.91 2.92 0.58
CA TRP A 84 16.38 1.66 0.01
C TRP A 84 17.56 1.88 -0.95
N ALA A 85 17.48 2.86 -1.85
CA ALA A 85 18.52 3.17 -2.82
C ALA A 85 19.83 3.56 -2.14
N HIS A 86 19.75 4.41 -1.11
CA HIS A 86 20.89 4.79 -0.30
C HIS A 86 21.56 3.57 0.38
N ASN A 87 20.75 2.64 0.88
CA ASN A 87 21.24 1.41 1.52
C ASN A 87 21.75 0.35 0.54
N ALA A 88 21.47 0.47 -0.77
CA ALA A 88 21.88 -0.48 -1.79
C ALA A 88 23.39 -0.40 -2.11
N SER A 89 24.12 0.57 -1.55
CA SER A 89 25.56 0.80 -1.80
C SER A 89 25.91 0.97 -3.28
N ASN A 90 24.95 1.47 -4.08
CA ASN A 90 25.14 1.75 -5.49
C ASN A 90 24.89 3.23 -5.76
N ALA A 91 25.97 3.98 -5.97
CA ALA A 91 25.92 5.43 -6.15
C ALA A 91 25.08 5.88 -7.36
N ALA A 92 25.04 5.08 -8.44
CA ALA A 92 24.22 5.39 -9.61
C ALA A 92 22.72 5.22 -9.31
N ILE A 93 22.36 4.20 -8.50
CA ILE A 93 20.97 4.00 -8.08
C ILE A 93 20.56 5.11 -7.09
N ASP A 94 21.44 5.50 -6.17
CA ASP A 94 21.19 6.57 -5.20
C ASP A 94 20.94 7.92 -5.90
N ASP A 95 21.81 8.30 -6.86
CA ASP A 95 21.67 9.56 -7.62
C ASP A 95 20.37 9.60 -8.45
N VAL A 96 20.07 8.53 -9.19
CA VAL A 96 18.81 8.43 -9.95
C VAL A 96 17.60 8.49 -9.02
N MET A 97 17.67 7.88 -7.84
CA MET A 97 16.56 7.91 -6.89
C MET A 97 16.39 9.27 -6.24
N GLN A 98 17.48 9.99 -5.97
CA GLN A 98 17.43 11.35 -5.45
C GLN A 98 16.79 12.32 -6.45
N GLN A 99 17.13 12.20 -7.74
CA GLN A 99 16.48 12.98 -8.81
C GLN A 99 15.00 12.61 -8.96
N THR A 100 14.69 11.30 -8.91
CA THR A 100 13.31 10.80 -8.95
C THR A 100 12.49 11.36 -7.80
N ARG A 101 13.07 11.43 -6.59
CA ARG A 101 12.42 12.00 -5.42
C ARG A 101 12.05 13.47 -5.64
N GLN A 102 12.98 14.28 -6.13
CA GLN A 102 12.72 15.71 -6.39
C GLN A 102 11.58 15.90 -7.40
N LEU A 103 11.54 15.08 -8.46
CA LEU A 103 10.44 15.10 -9.42
C LEU A 103 9.10 14.74 -8.77
N TYR A 104 9.10 13.72 -7.92
CA TYR A 104 7.90 13.31 -7.19
C TYR A 104 7.43 14.35 -6.17
N GLU A 105 8.34 15.06 -5.50
CA GLU A 105 7.96 16.16 -4.59
C GLU A 105 7.19 17.25 -5.35
N ILE A 106 7.66 17.65 -6.54
CA ILE A 106 6.95 18.61 -7.40
C ILE A 106 5.60 18.06 -7.85
N PHE A 107 5.57 16.80 -8.30
CA PHE A 107 4.34 16.15 -8.76
C PHE A 107 3.28 16.09 -7.65
N ILE A 108 3.68 15.65 -6.45
CA ILE A 108 2.81 15.54 -5.27
C ILE A 108 2.25 16.90 -4.87
N ASP A 109 3.09 17.95 -4.87
CA ASP A 109 2.64 19.30 -4.56
C ASP A 109 1.57 19.79 -5.56
N LYS A 110 1.76 19.51 -6.85
CA LYS A 110 0.79 19.86 -7.89
C LYS A 110 -0.50 19.06 -7.77
N GLU A 111 -0.41 17.77 -7.47
CA GLU A 111 -1.58 16.93 -7.27
C GLU A 111 -2.39 17.39 -6.03
N LEU A 112 -1.70 17.74 -4.93
CA LEU A 112 -2.38 18.25 -3.73
C LEU A 112 -3.01 19.63 -3.97
N GLN A 113 -2.36 20.51 -4.74
CA GLN A 113 -2.96 21.78 -5.16
C GLN A 113 -4.22 21.55 -5.99
N PHE A 114 -4.19 20.61 -6.93
CA PHE A 114 -5.35 20.22 -7.73
C PHE A 114 -6.48 19.71 -6.83
N VAL A 115 -6.21 18.83 -5.87
CA VAL A 115 -7.24 18.33 -4.93
C VAL A 115 -7.86 19.46 -4.12
N ARG A 116 -7.07 20.42 -3.64
CA ARG A 116 -7.58 21.57 -2.88
C ARG A 116 -8.52 22.43 -3.72
N GLN A 117 -8.14 22.72 -4.95
CA GLN A 117 -8.98 23.45 -5.90
C GLN A 117 -10.26 22.67 -6.22
N TYR A 118 -10.12 21.39 -6.54
CA TYR A 118 -11.24 20.50 -6.83
C TYR A 118 -12.25 20.43 -5.66
N THR A 119 -11.76 20.30 -4.42
CA THR A 119 -12.61 20.26 -3.23
C THR A 119 -13.34 21.59 -3.00
N HIS A 120 -12.68 22.72 -3.27
CA HIS A 120 -13.30 24.05 -3.18
C HIS A 120 -14.51 24.19 -4.12
N TYR A 121 -14.41 23.67 -5.36
CA TYR A 121 -15.53 23.73 -6.31
C TYR A 121 -16.72 22.83 -5.94
N VAL A 122 -16.51 21.81 -5.10
CA VAL A 122 -17.54 20.84 -4.69
C VAL A 122 -18.31 21.30 -3.45
N GLN A 123 -17.80 22.30 -2.71
CA GLN A 123 -18.39 22.79 -1.45
C GLN A 123 -19.32 24.01 -1.61
N VAL A 124 -19.77 24.34 -2.83
CA VAL A 124 -20.74 25.43 -3.09
C VAL A 124 -22.17 24.97 -2.83
#